data_AF-A0A061P699-F1
#
_entry.id   AF-A0A061P699-F1
#
_cell.length_a   1.000
_cell.length_b   1.000
_cell.length_c   1.000
_cell.angle_alpha   90.00
_cell.angle_beta   90.00
_cell.angle_gamma   90.00
#
_symmetry.space_group_name_H-M   'P 1'
#
loop_
_entity.id
_entity.type
_entity.pdbx_description
1 polymer ?
#
loop_
_entity_poly.entity_id
_entity_poly.type
_entity_poly.pdbx_seq_one_letter_code
_entity_poly.pdbx_strand_id
1 'polypeptide(L)' 'MRYLTVIGSLLFASGLMLLGFMHVAIATYSPHLGDYSGSRLLATLSQISGTVPYFLSIVLAFGGAALLVIAVVTSKEKDK' A
#
# COMPACT_ATOMS: atom_id res chain seq x y z
N MET A 1 -14.75 -12.34 -14.94
CA MET A 1 -13.64 -12.81 -14.08
C MET A 1 -12.30 -12.23 -14.50
N ARG A 2 -11.87 -12.38 -15.77
CA ARG A 2 -10.59 -11.85 -16.25
C ARG A 2 -10.34 -10.36 -15.94
N TYR A 3 -11.35 -9.50 -16.10
CA TYR A 3 -11.23 -8.07 -15.74
C TYR A 3 -11.02 -7.81 -14.25
N LEU A 4 -11.72 -8.55 -13.37
CA LEU A 4 -11.58 -8.41 -11.92
C LEU A 4 -10.17 -8.79 -11.45
N THR A 5 -9.61 -9.87 -12.00
CA THR A 5 -8.24 -10.31 -11.68
C THR A 5 -7.22 -9.28 -12.16
N VAL A 6 -7.37 -8.75 -13.37
CA VAL A 6 -6.47 -7.71 -13.92
C VAL A 6 -6.52 -6.47 -13.03
N ILE A 7 -7.71 -5.94 -12.74
CA ILE A 7 -7.87 -4.74 -11.90
C ILE A 7 -7.33 -4.99 -10.49
N GLY A 8 -7.69 -6.11 -9.85
CA GLY A 8 -7.21 -6.47 -8.52
C GLY A 8 -5.68 -6.59 -8.46
N SER A 9 -5.07 -7.23 -9.46
CA SER A 9 -3.60 -7.36 -9.55
C SER A 9 -2.90 -6.02 -9.76
N LEU A 10 -3.44 -5.14 -10.59
CA LEU A 10 -2.94 -3.78 -10.82
C LEU A 10 -3.02 -2.93 -9.55
N LEU A 11 -4.16 -2.94 -8.85
CA LEU A 11 -4.34 -2.21 -7.59
C LEU A 11 -3.38 -2.74 -6.51
N PHE A 12 -3.27 -4.06 -6.38
CA PHE A 12 -2.40 -4.69 -5.41
C PHE A 12 -0.92 -4.37 -5.66
N ALA A 13 -0.45 -4.55 -6.90
CA ALA A 13 0.92 -4.28 -7.28
C ALA A 13 1.26 -2.79 -7.12
N SER A 14 0.38 -1.89 -7.53
CA SER A 14 0.58 -0.44 -7.37
C SER A 14 0.60 -0.03 -5.91
N GLY A 15 -0.27 -0.61 -5.07
CA GLY A 15 -0.30 -0.38 -3.63
C GLY A 15 0.99 -0.84 -2.95
N LEU A 16 1.49 -2.03 -3.28
CA LEU A 16 2.77 -2.53 -2.77
C LEU A 16 3.96 -1.68 -3.23
N MET A 17 3.97 -1.26 -4.49
CA MET A 17 5.03 -0.39 -5.01
C MET A 17 5.06 0.94 -4.26
N LEU A 18 3.89 1.56 -4.08
CA LEU A 18 3.77 2.82 -3.35
C LEU A 18 4.17 2.66 -1.88
N LEU A 19 3.78 1.55 -1.23
CA LEU A 19 4.18 1.24 0.14
C LEU A 19 5.70 1.08 0.27
N GLY A 20 6.32 0.42 -0.71
CA GLY A 20 7.78 0.28 -0.80
C GLY A 20 8.48 1.62 -0.95
N PHE A 21 8.01 2.49 -1.86
CA PHE A 21 8.54 3.85 -2.00
C PHE A 21 8.41 4.66 -0.72
N MET A 22 7.29 4.54 0.01
CA MET A 22 7.13 5.20 1.30
C MET A 22 8.14 4.70 2.34
N HIS A 23 8.39 3.39 2.44
CA HIS A 23 9.41 2.86 3.35
C HIS A 23 10.81 3.36 3.02
N VAL A 24 11.15 3.43 1.72
CA VAL A 24 12.43 3.99 1.26
C VAL A 24 12.50 5.48 1.63
N ALA A 25 11.46 6.26 1.35
CA ALA A 25 11.42 7.67 1.70
C ALA A 25 11.61 7.88 3.21
N ILE A 26 10.93 7.11 4.04
CA ILE A 26 11.06 7.17 5.50
C ILE A 26 12.50 6.83 5.93
N ALA A 27 13.09 5.77 5.38
CA ALA A 27 14.46 5.37 5.70
C ALA A 27 15.49 6.45 5.30
N THR A 28 15.30 7.10 4.15
CA THR A 28 16.19 8.18 3.69
C THR A 28 16.05 9.47 4.47
N TYR A 29 14.84 9.75 4.98
CA TYR A 29 14.54 11.01 5.66
C TYR A 29 14.70 10.93 7.18
N SER A 30 14.54 9.74 7.78
CA SER A 30 14.70 9.51 9.21
C SER A 30 16.04 9.99 9.81
N PRO A 31 17.21 9.92 9.14
CA PRO A 31 18.47 10.42 9.69
C PRO A 31 18.50 11.95 9.82
N HIS A 32 17.71 12.66 9.02
CA HIS A 32 17.66 14.13 9.01
C HIS A 32 16.85 14.72 10.16
N LEU A 33 16.09 13.90 10.89
CA LEU A 33 15.24 14.33 12.02
C LEU A 33 15.99 14.51 13.35
N GLY A 34 17.29 14.19 13.41
CA GLY A 34 18.11 14.38 14.60
C GLY A 34 17.59 13.65 15.85
N ASP A 35 17.85 14.21 17.03
CA ASP A 35 17.47 13.65 18.33
C ASP A 35 15.99 13.91 18.68
N TYR A 36 15.10 13.52 17.76
CA TYR A 36 13.66 13.63 17.96
C TYR A 36 13.21 12.62 19.02
N SER A 37 12.76 13.13 20.17
CA SER A 37 12.31 12.35 21.34
C SER A 37 10.90 11.74 21.20
N GLY A 38 10.19 12.03 20.10
CA GLY A 38 8.87 11.49 19.77
C GLY A 38 8.88 10.37 18.73
N SER A 39 7.71 10.05 18.18
CA SER A 39 7.57 9.06 17.10
C SER A 39 8.18 9.56 15.79
N ARG A 40 9.44 9.16 15.55
CA ARG A 40 10.21 9.51 14.33
C ARG A 40 9.44 9.24 13.04
N LEU A 41 8.64 8.17 13.01
CA LEU A 41 7.79 7.82 11.88
C LEU A 41 6.75 8.90 11.55
N LEU A 42 5.99 9.37 12.55
CA LEU A 42 4.97 10.42 12.34
C LEU A 42 5.61 11.76 11.96
N ALA A 43 6.74 12.10 12.58
CA ALA A 43 7.48 13.31 12.23
C ALA A 43 7.97 13.26 10.77
N THR A 44 8.50 12.10 10.35
CA THR A 44 8.93 11.88 8.96
C THR A 44 7.75 12.00 7.99
N LEU A 45 6.63 11.31 8.27
CA LEU A 45 5.44 11.35 7.43
C LEU A 45 4.87 12.77 7.33
N SER A 46 4.89 13.55 8.41
CA SER A 46 4.46 14.95 8.38
C SER A 46 5.38 15.80 7.49
N GLN A 47 6.70 15.64 7.63
CA GLN A 47 7.67 16.44 6.87
C GLN A 47 7.71 16.12 5.37
N ILE A 48 7.54 14.86 4.98
CA ILE A 48 7.51 14.47 3.57
C ILE A 48 6.10 14.56 2.95
N SER A 49 5.12 15.11 3.69
CA SER A 49 3.69 15.04 3.33
C SER A 49 3.23 13.61 3.00
N GLY A 50 3.86 12.63 3.66
CA GLY A 50 3.79 11.21 3.38
C GLY A 50 2.54 10.53 3.90
N THR A 51 1.77 11.18 4.78
CA THR A 51 0.57 10.59 5.39
C THR A 51 -0.45 10.15 4.35
N VAL A 52 -0.74 11.00 3.36
CA VAL A 52 -1.68 10.71 2.28
C VAL A 52 -1.20 9.53 1.41
N PRO A 53 0.01 9.56 0.80
CA PRO A 53 0.48 8.44 0.00
C PRO A 53 0.67 7.15 0.80
N TYR A 54 1.03 7.23 2.09
CA TYR A 54 1.12 6.07 2.97
C TYR A 54 -0.24 5.40 3.19
N PHE A 55 -1.27 6.15 3.59
CA PHE A 55 -2.62 5.62 3.74
C PHE A 55 -3.19 5.09 2.42
N LEU A 56 -2.95 5.81 1.32
CA LEU A 56 -3.40 5.41 0.00
C LEU A 56 -2.75 4.08 -0.42
N SER A 57 -1.47 3.88 -0.15
CA SER A 57 -0.76 2.62 -0.44
C SER A 57 -1.38 1.42 0.26
N ILE A 58 -1.76 1.59 1.53
CA ILE A 58 -2.42 0.56 2.35
C ILE A 58 -3.79 0.23 1.74
N VAL A 59 -4.61 1.26 1.45
CA VAL A 59 -5.94 1.06 0.86
C VAL A 59 -5.86 0.36 -0.50
N LEU A 60 -4.91 0.74 -1.36
CA LEU A 60 -4.72 0.08 -2.66
C LEU A 60 -4.29 -1.38 -2.51
N ALA A 61 -3.34 -1.65 -1.60
CA ALA A 61 -2.87 -3.02 -1.36
C ALA A 61 -3.98 -3.90 -0.79
N PHE A 62 -4.65 -3.49 0.28
CA PHE A 62 -5.73 -4.28 0.88
C PHE A 62 -6.96 -4.37 -0.02
N GLY A 63 -7.33 -3.29 -0.71
CA GLY A 63 -8.43 -3.30 -1.68
C GLY A 63 -8.16 -4.20 -2.88
N GLY A 64 -6.93 -4.15 -3.44
CA GLY A 64 -6.50 -5.04 -4.51
C GLY A 64 -6.48 -6.52 -4.08
N ALA A 65 -5.97 -6.80 -2.87
CA ALA A 65 -5.98 -8.15 -2.30
C ALA A 65 -7.41 -8.68 -2.10
N ALA A 66 -8.31 -7.87 -1.57
CA ALA A 66 -9.72 -8.23 -1.40
C ALA A 66 -10.39 -8.55 -2.74
N LEU A 67 -10.16 -7.73 -3.78
CA LEU A 67 -10.67 -8.00 -5.12
C LEU A 67 -10.13 -9.30 -5.72
N LEU A 68 -8.85 -9.61 -5.50
CA LEU A 68 -8.26 -10.87 -5.95
C LEU A 68 -8.88 -12.08 -5.23
N VAL A 69 -9.09 -11.99 -3.92
CA VAL A 69 -9.77 -13.05 -3.15
C VAL A 69 -11.18 -13.27 -3.67
N ILE A 70 -11.97 -12.21 -3.86
CA ILE A 70 -13.32 -12.29 -4.43
C ILE A 70 -13.28 -12.94 -5.81
N ALA A 71 -12.35 -12.51 -6.68
CA ALA A 71 -12.22 -13.06 -8.02
C ALA A 71 -11.93 -14.58 -7.99
N VAL A 72 -11.10 -15.05 -7.07
CA VAL A 72 -10.77 -16.48 -6.90
C VAL A 72 -11.98 -17.26 -6.38
N VAL A 73 -12.65 -16.76 -5.36
CA VAL A 73 -13.82 -17.42 -4.75
C VAL A 73 -14.96 -17.55 -5.77
N THR A 74 -15.31 -16.48 -6.49
CA THR A 74 -16.34 -16.54 -7.52
C THR A 74 -15.96 -17.49 -8.66
N SER A 75 -14.66 -17.59 -9.00
CA SER A 75 -14.20 -18.50 -10.05
C SER A 75 -14.38 -19.97 -9.68
N LYS A 76 -14.26 -20.32 -8.38
CA LYS A 76 -14.49 -21.69 -7.88
C LYS A 76 -15.96 -22.09 -7.89
N GLU A 77 -16.87 -21.14 -7.68
CA GLU A 77 -18.31 -21.41 -7.66
C GLU A 77 -18.89 -21.69 -9.05
N LYS A 78 -18.31 -21.09 -10.09
CA LYS A 78 -18.77 -21.26 -11.48
C LYS A 78 -18.34 -22.58 -12.13
N ASP A 79 -17.43 -23.31 -11.49
CA ASP A 79 -16.88 -24.59 -11.96
C ASP A 79 -17.58 -25.80 -11.29
N LYS A 80 -18.47 -25.54 -10.32
CA LYS A 80 -19.36 -26.51 -9.68
C LYS A 80 -20.72 -26.54 -10.36
#